data_AF-A0A4Q3VSA0-F1
#
_entry.id   AF-A0A4Q3VSA0-F1
#
_cell.length_a   1.000
_cell.length_b   1.000
_cell.length_c   1.000
_cell.angle_alpha   90.00
_cell.angle_beta   90.00
_cell.angle_gamma   90.00
#
_symmetry.space_group_name_H-M   'P 1'
#
loop_
_entity.id
_entity.type
_entity.pdbx_description
1 polymer ?
#
loop_
_entity_poly.entity_id
_entity_poly.type
_entity_poly.pdbx_seq_one_letter_code
_entity_poly.pdbx_strand_id
1 'polypeptide(L)'
;MEEGWIHYTPLPGSDGPDSFTYVVRDAQGGLSTRTVQVGMVPEDAPVQYPTSVEVRSDGAVEVWFSGFPGRVYRIESSDTLEGPPSWLERTAIPAGEDGSFLFVDPAPLPEKRFYRAGFP
;
A
#
# COMPACT_ATOMS: atom_id res chain seq x y z
N MET A 1 26.05 11.72 -12.93
CA MET A 1 24.79 11.73 -12.16
C MET A 1 24.98 10.66 -11.09
N GLU A 2 25.22 11.05 -9.84
CA GLU A 2 25.23 10.06 -8.75
C GLU A 2 23.78 9.71 -8.45
N GLU A 3 23.48 8.42 -8.48
CA GLU A 3 22.12 7.90 -8.39
C GLU A 3 21.54 8.18 -7.00
N GLY A 4 20.41 8.90 -6.95
CA GLY A 4 19.76 9.39 -5.72
C GLY A 4 18.99 8.33 -4.94
N TRP A 5 19.49 7.10 -4.86
CA TRP A 5 18.82 5.98 -4.22
C TRP A 5 19.61 5.43 -3.03
N ILE A 6 18.91 4.99 -1.99
CA ILE A 6 19.49 4.33 -0.83
C ILE A 6 19.13 2.84 -0.91
N HIS A 7 20.14 1.97 -0.86
CA HIS A 7 19.92 0.54 -0.69
C HIS A 7 19.86 0.21 0.79
N TYR A 8 18.77 -0.40 1.23
CA TYR A 8 18.56 -0.82 2.62
C TYR A 8 18.48 -2.35 2.68
N THR A 9 19.27 -2.96 3.56
CA THR A 9 19.24 -4.40 3.84
C THR A 9 18.89 -4.58 5.32
N PRO A 10 17.76 -5.24 5.66
CA PRO A 10 17.42 -5.54 7.04
C PRO A 10 18.50 -6.37 7.73
N LEU A 11 18.61 -6.23 9.05
CA LEU A 11 19.51 -7.10 9.84
C LEU A 11 19.01 -8.56 9.78
N PRO A 12 19.91 -9.55 9.67
CA PRO A 12 19.49 -10.95 9.72
C PRO A 12 18.69 -11.26 11.00
N GLY A 13 17.47 -11.79 10.84
CA GLY A 13 16.58 -12.12 11.96
C GLY A 13 15.81 -10.95 12.58
N SER A 14 15.74 -9.79 11.91
CA SER A 14 14.86 -8.70 12.34
C SER A 14 13.41 -8.99 11.94
N ASP A 15 12.55 -9.22 12.94
CA ASP A 15 11.11 -9.48 12.77
C ASP A 15 10.23 -8.27 13.14
N GLY A 16 10.83 -7.07 13.21
CA GLY A 16 10.17 -5.85 13.67
C GLY A 16 10.35 -4.67 12.70
N PRO A 17 9.55 -3.61 12.86
CA PRO A 17 9.75 -2.37 12.11
C PRO A 17 11.16 -1.84 12.35
N ASP A 18 11.78 -1.31 11.30
CA ASP A 18 13.11 -0.71 11.36
C ASP A 18 13.02 0.79 11.04
N SER A 19 14.06 1.54 11.39
CA SER A 19 14.18 2.93 10.99
C SER A 19 15.64 3.29 10.83
N PHE A 20 15.94 4.09 9.81
CA PHE A 20 17.27 4.66 9.63
C PHE A 20 17.17 6.17 9.43
N THR A 21 18.23 6.87 9.83
CA THR A 21 18.36 8.31 9.60
C THR A 21 19.36 8.56 8.48
N TYR A 22 19.07 9.54 7.65
CA TYR A 22 19.99 10.00 6.61
C TYR A 22 20.14 11.51 6.66
N VAL A 23 21.30 11.98 6.20
CA VAL A 23 21.62 13.40 6.08
C VAL A 23 21.84 13.72 4.60
N VAL A 24 21.07 14.65 4.07
CA VAL A 24 21.26 15.20 2.72
C VAL A 24 22.08 16.46 2.83
N ARG A 25 23.03 16.65 1.91
CA ARG A 25 23.78 17.90 1.74
C ARG A 25 23.42 18.54 0.41
N ASP A 26 23.08 19.83 0.41
CA ASP A 26 22.91 20.60 -0.83
C ASP A 26 24.25 21.07 -1.41
N ALA A 27 24.23 21.63 -2.63
CA ALA A 27 25.44 22.11 -3.30
C ALA A 27 26.12 23.30 -2.60
N GLN A 28 25.43 23.97 -1.68
CA GLN A 28 25.92 25.09 -0.89
C GLN A 28 26.43 24.65 0.49
N GLY A 29 26.38 23.35 0.81
CA GLY A 29 26.85 22.77 2.06
C GLY A 29 25.82 22.74 3.18
N GLY A 30 24.57 23.13 2.91
CA GLY A 30 23.46 22.98 3.85
C GLY A 30 23.14 21.51 4.09
N LEU A 31 22.82 21.16 5.35
CA LEU A 31 22.51 19.79 5.77
C LEU A 31 21.04 19.67 6.18
N SER A 32 20.40 18.56 5.83
CA SER A 32 19.06 18.21 6.28
C SER A 32 19.00 16.75 6.73
N THR A 33 18.52 16.51 7.95
CA THR A 33 18.34 15.16 8.51
C THR A 33 16.89 14.70 8.35
N ARG A 34 16.70 13.45 7.93
CA ARG A 34 15.38 12.80 7.83
C ARG A 34 15.44 11.37 8.37
N THR A 35 14.31 10.91 8.87
CA THR A 35 14.12 9.53 9.32
C THR A 35 13.25 8.79 8.31
N VAL A 36 13.69 7.62 7.89
CA VAL A 36 12.87 6.65 7.14
C VAL A 36 12.39 5.60 8.13
N GLN A 37 11.09 5.33 8.12
CA GLN A 37 10.50 4.19 8.82
C GLN A 37 10.25 3.07 7.82
N VAL A 38 10.78 1.89 8.12
CA VAL A 38 10.57 0.67 7.37
C VAL A 38 9.59 -0.19 8.19
N GLY A 39 8.32 -0.15 7.81
CA GLY A 39 7.31 -0.98 8.46
C GLY A 39 7.46 -2.45 8.10
N MET A 40 7.24 -3.34 9.08
CA MET A 40 7.02 -4.75 8.81
C MET A 40 5.53 -5.05 8.99
N VAL A 41 4.93 -5.62 7.97
CA VAL A 41 3.56 -6.11 8.05
C VAL A 41 3.64 -7.58 8.48
N PRO A 42 2.89 -8.03 9.51
CA PRO A 42 2.83 -9.45 9.87
C PRO A 42 2.31 -10.29 8.70
N GLU A 43 2.85 -11.50 8.54
CA GLU A 43 2.43 -12.39 7.45
C GLU A 43 0.94 -12.76 7.49
N ASP A 44 0.37 -12.82 8.69
CA ASP A 44 -1.04 -13.13 8.94
C ASP A 44 -1.89 -11.88 9.17
N ALA A 45 -1.42 -10.70 8.74
CA ALA A 45 -2.19 -9.47 8.89
C ALA A 45 -3.56 -9.61 8.18
N PRO A 46 -4.68 -9.51 8.92
CA PRO A 46 -5.97 -9.99 8.44
C PRO A 46 -6.57 -9.16 7.31
N VAL A 47 -6.18 -7.88 7.20
CA VAL A 47 -6.70 -6.93 6.22
C VAL A 47 -5.64 -5.89 5.88
N GLN A 48 -5.41 -5.64 4.59
CA GLN A 48 -4.62 -4.53 4.08
C GLN A 48 -5.56 -3.40 3.62
N TYR A 49 -5.28 -2.18 4.07
CA TYR A 49 -5.98 -0.98 3.62
C TYR A 49 -5.33 -0.44 2.34
N PRO A 50 -6.09 0.30 1.51
CA PRO A 50 -5.53 0.97 0.34
C PRO A 50 -4.38 1.91 0.72
N THR A 51 -3.34 1.95 -0.11
CA THR A 51 -2.26 2.93 -0.02
C THR A 51 -2.59 4.21 -0.79
N SER A 52 -3.38 4.11 -1.87
CA SER A 52 -3.93 5.24 -2.60
C SER A 52 -5.31 4.91 -3.20
N VAL A 53 -6.14 5.94 -3.37
CA VAL A 53 -7.44 5.87 -4.05
C VAL A 53 -7.55 7.09 -4.96
N GLU A 54 -7.67 6.87 -6.27
CA GLU A 54 -7.70 7.93 -7.27
C GLU A 54 -8.93 7.78 -8.17
N VAL A 55 -9.61 8.90 -8.42
CA VAL A 55 -10.73 8.95 -9.38
C VAL A 55 -10.17 9.32 -10.75
N ARG A 56 -10.41 8.45 -11.73
CA ARG A 56 -10.02 8.67 -13.12
C ARG A 56 -10.95 9.67 -13.81
N SER A 57 -10.51 10.20 -14.95
CA SER A 57 -11.32 11.11 -15.76
C SER A 57 -12.59 10.46 -16.34
N ASP A 58 -12.62 9.13 -16.47
CA ASP A 58 -13.80 8.35 -16.90
C ASP A 58 -14.76 8.01 -15.74
N GLY A 59 -14.43 8.44 -14.51
CA GLY A 59 -15.20 8.18 -13.31
C GLY A 59 -14.93 6.83 -12.63
N ALA A 60 -14.09 5.97 -13.21
CA ALA A 60 -13.62 4.77 -12.51
C ALA A 60 -12.70 5.15 -11.34
N VAL A 61 -12.57 4.26 -10.37
CA VAL A 61 -11.65 4.44 -9.23
C VAL A 61 -10.51 3.43 -9.32
N GLU A 62 -9.28 3.93 -9.27
CA GLU A 62 -8.06 3.13 -9.10
C GLU A 62 -7.72 3.06 -7.61
N VAL A 63 -7.60 1.84 -7.08
CA VAL A 63 -7.28 1.56 -5.69
C VAL A 63 -5.98 0.77 -5.63
N TRP A 64 -4.94 1.41 -5.09
CA TRP A 64 -3.66 0.77 -4.85
C TRP A 64 -3.62 0.14 -3.47
N PHE A 65 -3.05 -1.05 -3.39
CA PHE A 65 -2.80 -1.77 -2.15
C PHE A 65 -1.33 -2.21 -2.07
N SER A 66 -0.90 -2.52 -0.86
CA SER A 66 0.38 -3.18 -0.59
C SER A 66 0.11 -4.50 0.12
N GLY A 67 0.88 -5.53 -0.24
CA GLY A 67 0.84 -6.85 0.35
C GLY A 67 2.19 -7.56 0.22
N PHE A 68 2.20 -8.87 0.43
CA PHE A 68 3.39 -9.68 0.24
C PHE A 68 3.54 -10.09 -1.23
N PRO A 69 4.76 -10.01 -1.80
CA PRO A 69 5.02 -10.44 -3.15
C PRO A 69 4.53 -11.85 -3.45
N GLY A 70 3.87 -12.03 -4.60
CA GLY A 70 3.40 -13.34 -5.07
C GLY A 70 2.18 -13.91 -4.34
N ARG A 71 1.63 -13.23 -3.32
CA ARG A 71 0.35 -13.63 -2.70
C ARG A 71 -0.84 -13.12 -3.50
N VAL A 72 -1.94 -13.84 -3.43
CA VAL A 72 -3.22 -13.42 -4.03
C VAL A 72 -4.10 -12.83 -2.95
N TYR A 73 -4.59 -11.61 -3.20
CA TYR A 73 -5.45 -10.87 -2.29
C TYR A 73 -6.87 -10.80 -2.80
N ARG A 74 -7.83 -11.06 -1.91
CA ARG A 74 -9.26 -10.92 -2.17
C ARG A 74 -9.68 -9.49 -1.89
N ILE A 75 -10.19 -8.82 -2.91
CA ILE A 75 -10.67 -7.45 -2.82
C ILE A 75 -12.14 -7.46 -2.47
N GLU A 76 -12.51 -6.68 -1.47
CA GLU A 76 -13.89 -6.45 -1.08
C GLU A 76 -14.21 -4.96 -1.05
N SER A 77 -15.48 -4.65 -1.29
CA SER A 77 -16.00 -3.29 -1.19
C SER A 77 -17.29 -3.24 -0.38
N SER A 78 -17.54 -2.11 0.26
CA SER A 78 -18.82 -1.79 0.91
C SER A 78 -19.24 -0.38 0.51
N ASP A 79 -20.54 -0.12 0.44
CA ASP A 79 -21.07 1.22 0.19
C ASP A 79 -21.30 1.99 1.51
N THR A 80 -21.08 1.35 2.66
CA THR A 80 -21.20 1.94 4.00
C THR A 80 -20.17 1.35 4.99
N LEU A 81 -19.74 2.15 5.95
CA LEU A 81 -19.03 1.69 7.15
C LEU A 81 -19.88 1.80 8.43
N GLU A 82 -21.15 2.21 8.27
CA GLU A 82 -22.06 2.35 9.40
C GLU A 82 -22.60 0.97 9.82
N GLY A 83 -22.60 0.72 11.14
CA GLY A 83 -22.98 -0.59 11.67
C GLY A 83 -22.00 -1.70 11.24
N PRO A 84 -22.43 -2.97 11.14
CA PRO A 84 -21.63 -4.02 10.53
C PRO A 84 -21.62 -3.85 9.00
N PRO A 85 -20.50 -3.41 8.38
CA PRO A 85 -20.43 -3.22 6.94
C PRO A 85 -20.65 -4.54 6.18
N SER A 86 -21.49 -4.49 5.15
CA SER A 86 -21.70 -5.60 4.22
C SER A 86 -20.63 -5.58 3.14
N TRP A 87 -19.57 -6.37 3.34
CA TRP A 87 -18.47 -6.48 2.38
C TRP A 87 -18.83 -7.42 1.24
N LEU A 88 -18.82 -6.91 0.02
CA LEU A 88 -18.99 -7.66 -1.21
C LEU A 88 -17.63 -7.93 -1.85
N GLU A 89 -17.35 -9.21 -2.11
CA GLU A 89 -16.19 -9.63 -2.88
C GLU A 89 -16.28 -9.14 -4.33
N ARG A 90 -15.16 -8.60 -4.82
CA ARG A 90 -15.05 -8.06 -6.17
C ARG A 90 -14.22 -8.96 -7.06
N THR A 91 -13.02 -9.31 -6.60
CA THR A 91 -12.05 -10.09 -7.36
C THR A 91 -10.91 -10.56 -6.47
N ALA A 92 -10.02 -11.39 -7.02
CA ALA A 92 -8.75 -11.77 -6.44
C ALA A 92 -7.60 -11.29 -7.34
N ILE A 93 -6.60 -10.60 -6.77
CA ILE A 93 -5.49 -9.99 -7.52
C ILE A 93 -4.16 -10.47 -6.93
N PRO A 94 -3.23 -11.00 -7.75
CA PRO A 94 -1.88 -11.29 -7.29
C PRO A 94 -1.12 -9.98 -7.04
N ALA A 95 -0.46 -9.89 -5.89
CA ALA A 95 0.55 -8.87 -5.62
C ALA A 95 1.76 -9.08 -6.54
N GLY A 96 2.28 -7.98 -7.09
CA GLY A 96 3.50 -7.96 -7.88
C GLY A 96 4.73 -8.37 -7.08
N GLU A 97 5.90 -8.41 -7.73
CA GLU A 97 7.16 -8.76 -7.08
C GLU A 97 7.58 -7.77 -5.98
N ASP A 98 7.08 -6.53 -6.05
CA ASP A 98 7.25 -5.49 -5.05
C ASP A 98 6.13 -5.47 -3.98
N GLY A 99 5.18 -6.41 -4.06
CA GLY A 99 4.04 -6.50 -3.16
C GLY A 99 2.89 -5.55 -3.52
N SER A 100 3.03 -4.72 -4.55
CA SER A 100 1.98 -3.78 -4.97
C SER A 100 0.93 -4.47 -5.84
N PHE A 101 -0.32 -4.02 -5.75
CA PHE A 101 -1.38 -4.41 -6.68
C PHE A 101 -2.44 -3.33 -6.83
N LEU A 102 -3.00 -3.27 -8.03
CA LEU A 102 -4.01 -2.31 -8.44
C LEU A 102 -5.36 -3.01 -8.64
N PHE A 103 -6.41 -2.47 -8.01
CA PHE A 103 -7.80 -2.77 -8.35
C PHE A 103 -8.44 -1.56 -9.05
N VAL A 104 -9.17 -1.80 -10.14
CA VAL A 104 -9.96 -0.76 -10.83
C VAL A 104 -11.44 -1.08 -10.65
N ASP A 105 -12.18 -0.19 -9.97
CA ASP A 105 -13.63 -0.26 -9.81
C ASP A 105 -14.28 0.63 -10.89
N PRO A 106 -14.86 0.05 -11.96
CA PRO A 106 -15.37 0.82 -13.08
C PRO A 106 -16.63 1.61 -12.70
N ALA A 107 -16.79 2.79 -13.30
CA ALA A 107 -18.03 3.56 -13.22
C ALA A 107 -19.23 2.81 -13.84
N PRO A 108 -20.48 3.11 -13.42
CA PRO A 108 -20.85 4.09 -12.40
C PRO A 108 -20.66 3.56 -10.96
N LEU A 109 -20.25 4.45 -10.07
CA LEU A 109 -20.05 4.17 -8.65
C LEU A 109 -21.19 4.81 -7.82
N PRO A 110 -21.55 4.22 -6.66
CA PRO A 110 -22.44 4.86 -5.69
C PRO A 110 -21.78 6.10 -5.07
N GLU A 111 -22.56 6.87 -4.31
CA GLU A 111 -22.08 8.09 -3.64
C GLU A 111 -20.87 7.84 -2.74
N LYS A 112 -20.81 6.67 -2.09
CA LYS A 112 -19.70 6.26 -1.23
C LYS A 112 -19.31 4.82 -1.56
N ARG A 113 -18.01 4.57 -1.64
CA ARG A 113 -17.43 3.24 -1.73
C ARG A 113 -16.21 3.13 -0.82
N PHE A 114 -16.13 2.03 -0.10
CA PHE A 114 -15.01 1.66 0.77
C PHE A 114 -14.40 0.37 0.25
N TYR A 115 -13.09 0.23 0.40
CA TYR A 115 -12.33 -0.90 -0.13
C TYR A 115 -11.44 -1.51 0.94
N ARG A 116 -11.28 -2.84 0.89
CA ARG A 116 -10.30 -3.57 1.67
C ARG A 116 -9.75 -4.75 0.88
N ALA A 117 -8.55 -5.20 1.23
CA ALA A 117 -7.98 -6.43 0.73
C ALA A 117 -7.72 -7.39 1.89
N GLY A 118 -8.02 -8.68 1.71
CA GLY A 118 -7.75 -9.73 2.70
C GLY A 118 -7.02 -10.90 2.06
N PHE A 119 -6.16 -11.55 2.83
CA PHE A 119 -5.62 -12.86 2.48
C PHE A 119 -6.66 -13.94 2.83
N PRO A 120 -6.90 -14.96 1.98
CA PRO A 120 -7.82 -16.05 2.28
C PRO A 120 -7.39 -16.94 3.45
#